data_AF-A0A6J4S4T9-F1
#
_entry.id   AF-A0A6J4S4T9-F1
#
_cell.length_a   1.000
_cell.length_b   1.000
_cell.length_c   1.000
_cell.angle_alpha   90.00
_cell.angle_beta   90.00
_cell.angle_gamma   90.00
#
_symmetry.space_group_name_H-M   'P 1'
#
loop_
_entity.id
_entity.type
_entity.pdbx_description
1 polymer ?
#
loop_
_entity_poly.entity_id
_entity_poly.type
_entity_poly.pdbx_seq_one_letter_code
_entity_poly.pdbx_strand_id
1 'polypeptide(L)'
;MYRYLRFVSGPIGGNVTLPTVSIRQGTEQAPEAGYADLPPGVGFAPKDKPLRRDINLLGRVLGQVLIEQEGRRLFDAEEEIRLLCKRLRFDYDPGLDGRLRDLIDGLEPDDLNRIVRAFSVYFQLVNIAERYHRVRRSRQYEASPDSPPQRASVASALSRLKDEGMGAGGLQRVLDGMNVGLVLTAHPTEALRRSVRRKHERIGEMLAGLESPSLTRKERRRIEEGLAEEITVLWQTDELRVRRPEVAQEIERTLLFFDHPLVSATLEAYREFEDELAAQFPEETPRLGRVLEFGSWVGGDQDGNPFVEPPMINTALGLHRRMIVERHLASVSWLVDHMSQSRRLTGVSGKL
;
A
#
# COMPACT_ATOMS: atom_id res chain seq x y z
N MET A 1 29.53 -19.77 -1.86
CA MET A 1 29.15 -20.79 -0.86
C MET A 1 28.11 -20.18 0.09
N TYR A 2 26.85 -20.06 -0.32
CA TYR A 2 25.68 -19.91 0.56
C TYR A 2 24.46 -20.52 -0.15
N ARG A 3 23.56 -21.09 0.65
CA ARG A 3 22.79 -22.33 0.41
C ARG A 3 21.47 -22.16 -0.36
N TYR A 4 21.13 -23.23 -1.07
CA TYR A 4 19.84 -23.58 -1.67
C TYR A 4 18.68 -23.55 -0.66
N LEU A 5 17.55 -22.92 -1.03
CA LEU A 5 16.25 -23.19 -0.42
C LEU A 5 15.57 -24.30 -1.24
N ARG A 6 15.50 -25.51 -0.66
CA ARG A 6 14.68 -26.63 -1.17
C ARG A 6 13.33 -26.57 -0.46
N PHE A 7 12.25 -26.31 -1.19
CA PHE A 7 10.90 -26.61 -0.71
C PHE A 7 10.59 -28.08 -0.99
N VAL A 8 10.26 -28.84 0.05
CA VAL A 8 9.78 -30.22 -0.06
C VAL A 8 8.30 -30.23 0.30
N SER A 9 7.46 -30.63 -0.65
CA SER A 9 6.09 -31.11 -0.43
C SER A 9 5.73 -32.05 -1.58
N GLY A 10 5.45 -33.31 -1.30
CA GLY A 10 5.00 -34.31 -2.29
C GLY A 10 3.49 -34.27 -2.53
N PRO A 11 2.89 -35.22 -3.28
CA PRO A 11 3.47 -36.12 -4.27
C PRO A 11 2.77 -35.93 -5.63
N ILE A 12 3.09 -34.86 -6.36
CA ILE A 12 2.96 -34.82 -7.82
C ILE A 12 4.25 -34.16 -8.32
N GLY A 13 5.10 -34.95 -8.94
CA GLY A 13 6.50 -34.63 -9.19
C GLY A 13 6.67 -33.47 -10.17
N GLY A 14 7.41 -32.46 -9.71
CA GLY A 14 7.99 -31.40 -10.51
C GLY A 14 8.78 -30.46 -9.60
N ASN A 15 10.09 -30.61 -9.54
CA ASN A 15 10.94 -29.58 -8.92
C ASN A 15 10.84 -28.33 -9.79
N VAL A 16 10.09 -27.32 -9.35
CA VAL A 16 10.13 -25.99 -9.96
C VAL A 16 11.42 -25.32 -9.50
N THR A 17 12.49 -25.54 -10.25
CA THR A 17 13.70 -24.71 -10.12
C THR A 17 13.37 -23.38 -10.78
N LEU A 18 13.22 -22.32 -10.00
CA LEU A 18 13.12 -20.97 -10.56
C LEU A 18 14.42 -20.70 -11.33
N PRO A 19 14.35 -20.28 -12.62
CA PRO A 19 15.54 -19.80 -13.30
C PRO A 19 16.14 -18.66 -12.49
N THR A 20 17.44 -18.74 -12.22
CA THR A 20 18.16 -17.71 -11.46
C THR A 20 18.05 -16.38 -12.22
N VAL A 21 17.40 -15.38 -11.63
CA VAL A 21 17.44 -14.00 -12.14
C VAL A 21 18.89 -13.52 -12.05
N SER A 22 19.54 -13.36 -13.21
CA SER A 22 20.96 -13.05 -13.27
C SER A 22 21.17 -11.59 -13.65
N ILE A 23 21.04 -10.68 -12.68
CA ILE A 23 21.57 -9.29 -12.80
C ILE A 23 23.12 -9.27 -12.69
N ARG A 24 23.78 -10.35 -13.12
CA ARG A 24 25.25 -10.47 -13.11
C ARG A 24 25.86 -9.95 -14.41
N GLN A 25 25.11 -9.97 -15.51
CA GLN A 25 25.53 -9.31 -16.75
C GLN A 25 25.04 -7.87 -16.70
N GLY A 26 25.96 -6.96 -17.02
CA GLY A 26 25.91 -5.57 -16.58
C GLY A 26 24.68 -4.79 -17.01
N THR A 27 24.58 -3.61 -16.42
CA THR A 27 23.75 -2.47 -16.79
C THR A 27 23.76 -2.08 -18.28
N GLU A 28 24.50 -2.77 -19.15
CA GLU A 28 24.58 -2.53 -20.60
C GLU A 28 23.39 -3.13 -21.40
N GLN A 29 22.63 -4.07 -20.84
CA GLN A 29 21.46 -4.68 -21.53
C GLN A 29 20.09 -4.34 -20.92
N ALA A 30 20.05 -3.63 -19.78
CA ALA A 30 18.78 -3.20 -19.21
C ALA A 30 18.11 -2.21 -20.18
N PRO A 31 16.83 -2.39 -20.55
CA PRO A 31 16.18 -1.49 -21.48
C PRO A 31 16.18 -0.06 -20.92
N GLU A 32 16.70 0.91 -21.66
CA GLU A 32 16.65 2.35 -21.35
C GLU A 32 15.26 2.95 -21.65
N ALA A 33 14.20 2.26 -21.22
CA ALA A 33 12.84 2.71 -21.46
C ALA A 33 12.44 3.78 -20.42
N GLY A 34 12.03 4.95 -20.92
CA GLY A 34 11.48 6.07 -20.15
C GLY A 34 10.03 5.83 -19.72
N TYR A 35 9.81 4.86 -18.83
CA TYR A 35 8.47 4.42 -18.41
C TYR A 35 7.57 5.56 -17.92
N ALA A 36 8.11 6.43 -17.07
CA ALA A 36 7.43 7.58 -16.50
C ALA A 36 7.73 8.89 -17.23
N ASP A 37 8.41 8.88 -18.37
CA ASP A 37 8.76 10.14 -19.03
C ASP A 37 7.50 10.83 -19.57
N LEU A 38 7.43 12.15 -19.49
CA LEU A 38 6.32 12.91 -20.07
C LEU A 38 6.74 13.48 -21.43
N PRO A 39 5.79 13.79 -22.32
CA PRO A 39 6.10 14.48 -23.58
C PRO A 39 6.79 15.83 -23.33
N PRO A 40 7.47 16.37 -24.35
CA PRO A 40 8.03 17.72 -24.30
C PRO A 40 6.96 18.75 -23.90
N GLY A 41 7.29 19.63 -22.95
CA GLY A 41 6.38 20.67 -22.46
C GLY A 41 5.55 20.31 -21.22
N VAL A 42 5.50 19.03 -20.83
CA VAL A 42 4.85 18.59 -19.58
C VAL A 42 5.93 18.07 -18.62
N GLY A 43 6.16 18.81 -17.54
CA GLY A 43 7.15 18.44 -16.52
C GLY A 43 6.50 17.84 -15.28
N PHE A 44 7.20 16.91 -14.63
CA PHE A 44 6.89 16.59 -13.24
C PHE A 44 7.19 17.80 -12.37
N ALA A 45 6.32 18.09 -11.40
CA ALA A 45 6.66 19.07 -10.38
C ALA A 45 7.94 18.61 -9.66
N PRO A 46 8.80 19.53 -9.16
CA PRO A 46 10.06 19.16 -8.50
C PRO A 46 9.88 18.14 -7.37
N LYS A 47 8.76 18.23 -6.65
CA LYS A 47 8.35 17.30 -5.59
C LYS A 47 8.13 15.86 -6.05
N ASP A 48 7.79 15.63 -7.32
CA ASP A 48 7.45 14.32 -7.89
C ASP A 48 8.64 13.67 -8.61
N LYS A 49 9.82 14.33 -8.66
CA LYS A 49 11.05 13.74 -9.21
C LYS A 49 11.40 12.38 -8.57
N PRO A 50 11.29 12.19 -7.23
CA PRO A 50 11.57 10.90 -6.62
C PRO A 50 10.56 9.82 -7.05
N LEU A 51 9.28 10.17 -7.25
CA LEU A 51 8.27 9.26 -7.79
C LEU A 51 8.62 8.80 -9.20
N ARG A 52 8.98 9.74 -10.09
CA ARG A 52 9.40 9.42 -11.47
C ARG A 52 10.59 8.47 -11.48
N ARG A 53 11.59 8.71 -10.62
CA ARG A 53 12.77 7.83 -10.49
C ARG A 53 12.35 6.40 -10.14
N ASP A 54 11.44 6.24 -9.19
CA ASP A 54 11.03 4.93 -8.70
C ASP A 54 10.17 4.19 -9.74
N ILE A 55 9.25 4.89 -10.44
CA ILE A 55 8.49 4.30 -11.55
C ILE A 55 9.44 3.85 -12.69
N ASN A 56 10.44 4.67 -13.04
CA ASN A 56 11.44 4.31 -14.05
C ASN A 56 12.29 3.11 -13.61
N LEU A 57 12.66 3.02 -12.33
CA LEU A 57 13.36 1.85 -11.80
C LEU A 57 12.50 0.59 -11.94
N LEU A 58 11.28 0.61 -11.42
CA LEU A 58 10.37 -0.54 -11.44
C LEU A 58 10.01 -0.97 -12.86
N GLY A 59 9.79 0.00 -13.76
CA GLY A 59 9.53 -0.25 -15.17
C GLY A 59 10.71 -0.95 -15.84
N ARG A 60 11.95 -0.46 -15.65
CA ARG A 60 13.15 -1.12 -16.20
C ARG A 60 13.32 -2.54 -15.69
N VAL A 61 13.06 -2.76 -14.40
CA VAL A 61 13.12 -4.11 -13.80
C VAL A 61 12.04 -5.01 -14.41
N LEU A 62 10.81 -4.52 -14.58
CA LEU A 62 9.75 -5.27 -15.25
C LEU A 62 10.13 -5.59 -16.71
N GLY A 63 10.66 -4.63 -17.46
CA GLY A 63 11.14 -4.85 -18.83
C GLY A 63 12.19 -5.96 -18.91
N GLN A 64 13.14 -5.98 -17.98
CA GLN A 64 14.12 -7.07 -17.87
C GLN A 64 13.44 -8.42 -17.60
N VAL A 65 12.46 -8.46 -16.69
CA VAL A 65 11.68 -9.67 -16.40
C VAL A 65 10.92 -10.15 -17.64
N LEU A 66 10.29 -9.26 -18.41
CA LEU A 66 9.60 -9.63 -19.65
C LEU A 66 10.55 -10.24 -20.68
N ILE A 67 11.73 -9.64 -20.86
CA ILE A 67 12.76 -10.17 -21.77
C ILE A 67 13.23 -11.56 -21.33
N GLU A 68 13.47 -11.76 -20.03
CA GLU A 68 13.96 -13.03 -19.48
C GLU A 68 12.89 -14.14 -19.49
N GLN A 69 11.63 -13.80 -19.23
CA GLN A 69 10.55 -14.78 -19.08
C GLN A 69 9.85 -15.09 -20.41
N GLU A 70 9.64 -14.09 -21.26
CA GLU A 70 8.81 -14.20 -22.46
C GLU A 70 9.58 -13.92 -23.76
N GLY A 71 10.81 -13.41 -23.65
CA GLY A 71 11.68 -13.10 -24.77
C GLY A 71 11.54 -11.66 -25.28
N ARG A 72 12.54 -11.23 -26.05
CA ARG A 72 12.67 -9.85 -26.53
C ARG A 72 11.52 -9.42 -27.45
N ARG A 73 10.98 -10.33 -28.27
CA ARG A 73 9.87 -10.05 -29.19
C ARG A 73 8.62 -9.55 -28.45
N LEU A 74 8.24 -10.20 -27.34
CA LEU A 74 7.07 -9.79 -26.57
C LEU A 74 7.28 -8.41 -25.94
N PHE A 75 8.47 -8.19 -25.37
CA PHE A 75 8.85 -6.90 -24.80
C PHE A 75 8.78 -5.77 -25.84
N ASP A 76 9.32 -5.97 -27.04
CA ASP A 76 9.31 -4.94 -28.08
C ASP A 76 7.86 -4.62 -28.54
N ALA A 77 6.99 -5.64 -28.62
CA ALA A 77 5.57 -5.44 -28.94
C ALA A 77 4.81 -4.68 -27.83
N GLU A 78 5.03 -5.02 -26.56
CA GLU A 78 4.46 -4.28 -25.41
C GLU A 78 4.92 -2.82 -25.41
N GLU A 79 6.22 -2.59 -25.62
CA GLU A 79 6.81 -1.26 -25.65
C GLU A 79 6.27 -0.43 -26.82
N GLU A 80 6.10 -1.02 -28.01
CA GLU A 80 5.49 -0.33 -29.15
C GLU A 80 4.05 0.08 -28.86
N ILE A 81 3.23 -0.82 -28.33
CA ILE A 81 1.84 -0.53 -27.91
C ILE A 81 1.84 0.61 -26.88
N ARG A 82 2.70 0.54 -25.86
CA ARG A 82 2.81 1.54 -24.80
C ARG A 82 3.14 2.92 -25.36
N LEU A 83 4.12 3.01 -26.26
CA LEU A 83 4.55 4.27 -26.87
C LEU A 83 3.47 4.87 -27.79
N LEU A 84 2.78 4.03 -28.58
CA LEU A 84 1.67 4.47 -29.43
C LEU A 84 0.51 5.01 -28.59
N CYS A 85 0.06 4.26 -27.57
CA CYS A 85 -0.98 4.71 -26.64
C CYS A 85 -0.62 6.03 -25.95
N LYS A 86 0.63 6.16 -25.51
CA LYS A 86 1.12 7.40 -24.90
C LYS A 86 1.04 8.57 -25.89
N ARG A 87 1.51 8.40 -27.12
CA ARG A 87 1.46 9.46 -28.14
C ARG A 87 0.02 9.87 -28.45
N LEU A 88 -0.86 8.91 -28.72
CA LEU A 88 -2.28 9.13 -29.02
C LEU A 88 -3.04 9.84 -27.90
N ARG A 89 -2.64 9.66 -26.64
CA ARG A 89 -3.24 10.35 -25.50
C ARG A 89 -2.95 11.86 -25.47
N PHE A 90 -1.81 12.29 -25.99
CA PHE A 90 -1.41 13.70 -25.98
C PHE A 90 -1.70 14.41 -27.29
N ASP A 91 -1.51 13.73 -28.41
CA ASP A 91 -1.75 14.24 -29.75
C ASP A 91 -2.36 13.12 -30.59
N TYR A 92 -3.68 13.18 -30.78
CA TYR A 92 -4.41 12.12 -31.47
C TYR A 92 -4.12 12.17 -32.96
N ASP A 93 -3.62 11.05 -33.49
CA ASP A 93 -3.28 10.86 -34.89
C ASP A 93 -4.03 9.62 -35.42
N PRO A 94 -4.99 9.80 -36.36
CA PRO A 94 -5.76 8.69 -36.92
C PRO A 94 -4.89 7.59 -37.57
N GLY A 95 -3.75 7.95 -38.14
CA GLY A 95 -2.83 6.99 -38.76
C GLY A 95 -2.10 6.14 -37.72
N LEU A 96 -1.73 6.73 -36.58
CA LEU A 96 -1.15 5.98 -35.46
C LEU A 96 -2.18 5.12 -34.74
N ASP A 97 -3.43 5.58 -34.65
CA ASP A 97 -4.54 4.77 -34.12
C ASP A 97 -4.80 3.55 -35.01
N GLY A 98 -4.80 3.73 -36.35
CA GLY A 98 -4.86 2.63 -37.30
C GLY A 98 -3.72 1.62 -37.12
N ARG A 99 -2.47 2.09 -37.04
CA ARG A 99 -1.29 1.24 -36.79
C ARG A 99 -1.40 0.47 -35.46
N LEU A 100 -1.90 1.10 -34.41
CA LEU A 100 -2.08 0.45 -33.11
C LEU A 100 -3.10 -0.68 -33.21
N ARG A 101 -4.21 -0.46 -33.94
CA ARG A 101 -5.23 -1.51 -34.17
C ARG A 101 -4.66 -2.66 -34.98
N ASP A 102 -3.98 -2.38 -36.09
CA ASP A 102 -3.35 -3.42 -36.92
C ASP A 102 -2.32 -4.25 -36.13
N LEU A 103 -1.55 -3.59 -35.24
CA LEU A 103 -0.61 -4.27 -34.36
C LEU A 103 -1.32 -5.20 -33.36
N ILE A 104 -2.42 -4.75 -32.75
CA ILE A 104 -3.22 -5.55 -31.81
C ILE A 104 -3.89 -6.72 -32.52
N ASP A 105 -4.47 -6.49 -33.70
CA ASP A 105 -5.17 -7.50 -34.49
C ASP A 105 -4.21 -8.56 -35.07
N GLY A 106 -2.94 -8.21 -35.25
CA GLY A 106 -1.88 -9.11 -35.72
C GLY A 106 -1.23 -9.98 -34.63
N LEU A 107 -1.57 -9.80 -33.35
CA LEU A 107 -0.99 -10.57 -32.25
C LEU A 107 -1.77 -11.86 -31.99
N GLU A 108 -1.04 -12.93 -31.67
CA GLU A 108 -1.64 -14.18 -31.23
C GLU A 108 -2.36 -14.00 -29.88
N PRO A 109 -3.47 -14.71 -29.62
CA PRO A 109 -4.23 -14.57 -28.37
C PRO A 109 -3.40 -14.75 -27.09
N ASP A 110 -2.41 -15.64 -27.10
CA ASP A 110 -1.52 -15.86 -25.96
C ASP A 110 -0.56 -14.68 -25.72
N ASP A 111 -0.05 -14.05 -26.79
CA ASP A 111 0.77 -12.84 -26.69
C ASP A 111 -0.07 -11.67 -26.17
N LEU A 112 -1.31 -11.52 -26.65
CA LEU A 112 -2.25 -10.51 -26.14
C LEU A 112 -2.50 -10.66 -24.64
N ASN A 113 -2.75 -11.88 -24.17
CA ASN A 113 -2.93 -12.15 -22.74
C ASN A 113 -1.68 -11.76 -21.92
N ARG A 114 -0.48 -12.06 -22.43
CA ARG A 114 0.78 -11.68 -21.77
C ARG A 114 1.00 -10.17 -21.79
N ILE A 115 0.68 -9.47 -22.87
CA ILE A 115 0.77 -8.01 -22.95
C ILE A 115 -0.22 -7.35 -21.97
N VAL A 116 -1.47 -7.82 -21.91
CA VAL A 116 -2.46 -7.35 -20.92
C VAL A 116 -1.95 -7.56 -19.49
N ARG A 117 -1.32 -8.71 -19.23
CA ARG A 117 -0.68 -9.00 -17.93
C ARG A 117 0.49 -8.03 -17.67
N ALA A 118 1.31 -7.72 -18.66
CA ALA A 118 2.45 -6.80 -18.53
C ALA A 118 1.99 -5.40 -18.11
N PHE A 119 0.95 -4.86 -18.76
CA PHE A 119 0.33 -3.61 -18.34
C PHE A 119 -0.28 -3.70 -16.95
N SER A 120 -0.95 -4.80 -16.62
CA SER A 120 -1.56 -5.01 -15.30
C SER A 120 -0.50 -4.98 -14.19
N VAL A 121 0.62 -5.67 -14.37
CA VAL A 121 1.75 -5.66 -13.42
C VAL A 121 2.40 -4.28 -13.38
N TYR A 122 2.62 -3.64 -14.53
CA TYR A 122 3.16 -2.28 -14.59
C TYR A 122 2.33 -1.29 -13.77
N PHE A 123 1.00 -1.29 -13.93
CA PHE A 123 0.12 -0.40 -13.16
C PHE A 123 0.12 -0.73 -11.66
N GLN A 124 0.27 -2.00 -11.27
CA GLN A 124 0.49 -2.33 -9.87
C GLN A 124 1.79 -1.73 -9.32
N LEU A 125 2.88 -1.79 -10.09
CA LEU A 125 4.16 -1.20 -9.71
C LEU A 125 4.08 0.33 -9.59
N VAL A 126 3.38 1.00 -10.51
CA VAL A 126 3.09 2.43 -10.43
C VAL A 126 2.31 2.75 -9.15
N ASN A 127 1.23 2.00 -8.86
CA ASN A 127 0.45 2.18 -7.64
C ASN A 127 1.28 1.98 -6.36
N ILE A 128 2.23 1.03 -6.36
CA ILE A 128 3.17 0.85 -5.23
C ILE A 128 4.08 2.07 -5.09
N ALA A 129 4.67 2.55 -6.19
CA ALA A 129 5.54 3.72 -6.18
C ALA A 129 4.80 4.99 -5.70
N GLU A 130 3.57 5.20 -6.14
CA GLU A 130 2.73 6.34 -5.72
C GLU A 130 2.38 6.27 -4.23
N ARG A 131 1.92 5.11 -3.75
CA ARG A 131 1.62 4.90 -2.33
C ARG A 131 2.86 5.16 -1.46
N TYR A 132 4.01 4.63 -1.88
CA TYR A 132 5.26 4.84 -1.16
C TYR A 132 5.73 6.30 -1.21
N HIS A 133 5.62 6.96 -2.37
CA HIS A 133 5.94 8.38 -2.50
C HIS A 133 5.06 9.26 -1.59
N ARG A 134 3.78 8.92 -1.43
CA ARG A 134 2.90 9.61 -0.48
C ARG A 134 3.41 9.53 0.96
N VAL A 135 3.84 8.34 1.40
CA VAL A 135 4.42 8.14 2.73
C VAL A 135 5.73 8.92 2.89
N ARG A 136 6.60 8.89 1.87
CA ARG A 136 7.85 9.68 1.85
C ARG A 136 7.59 11.18 1.99
N ARG A 137 6.60 11.69 1.26
CA ARG A 137 6.23 13.10 1.29
C ARG A 137 5.72 13.49 2.69
N SER A 138 4.88 12.67 3.32
CA SER A 138 4.44 12.89 4.71
C SER A 138 5.63 13.06 5.64
N ARG A 139 6.57 12.10 5.63
CA ARG A 139 7.78 12.14 6.47
C ARG A 139 8.67 13.35 6.20
N GLN A 140 8.82 13.76 4.94
CA GLN A 140 9.62 14.94 4.59
C GLN A 140 8.98 16.24 5.09
N TYR A 141 7.66 16.33 5.08
CA TYR A 141 6.94 17.45 5.67
C TYR A 141 7.10 17.48 7.18
N GLU A 142 6.87 16.36 7.86
CA GLU A 142 7.02 16.23 9.32
C GLU A 142 8.45 16.53 9.80
N ALA A 143 9.48 16.15 9.03
CA ALA A 143 10.88 16.37 9.40
C ALA A 143 11.38 17.81 9.20
N SER A 144 10.59 18.68 8.57
CA SER A 144 10.99 20.06 8.24
C SER A 144 10.34 21.04 9.23
N PRO A 145 11.12 21.66 10.14
CA PRO A 145 10.58 22.55 11.17
C PRO A 145 9.84 23.77 10.62
N ASP A 146 10.24 24.23 9.42
CA ASP A 146 9.71 25.43 8.76
C ASP A 146 8.56 25.11 7.79
N SER A 147 8.16 23.85 7.65
CA SER A 147 7.07 23.49 6.75
C SER A 147 5.73 23.91 7.36
N PRO A 148 4.88 24.67 6.64
CA PRO A 148 3.54 24.96 7.13
C PRO A 148 2.76 23.65 7.29
N PRO A 149 1.73 23.63 8.17
CA PRO A 149 0.85 22.48 8.33
C PRO A 149 0.42 21.91 6.97
N GLN A 150 0.57 20.59 6.81
CA GLN A 150 0.19 19.94 5.57
C GLN A 150 -1.27 20.26 5.26
N ARG A 151 -1.56 20.64 4.02
CA ARG A 151 -2.95 20.94 3.60
C ARG A 151 -3.86 19.76 3.94
N ALA A 152 -5.00 20.05 4.55
CA ALA A 152 -5.96 19.07 5.04
C ALA A 152 -5.46 18.16 6.17
N SER A 153 -4.43 18.57 6.93
CA SER A 153 -4.10 17.98 8.23
C SER A 153 -4.93 18.58 9.37
N VAL A 154 -4.91 17.93 10.53
CA VAL A 154 -5.53 18.44 11.77
C VAL A 154 -4.94 19.79 12.14
N ALA A 155 -3.61 19.91 12.13
CA ALA A 155 -2.89 21.16 12.37
C ALA A 155 -3.40 22.30 11.47
N SER A 156 -3.54 22.05 10.17
CA SER A 156 -4.03 23.04 9.20
C SER A 156 -5.48 23.43 9.45
N ALA A 157 -6.34 22.48 9.84
CA ALA A 157 -7.74 22.74 10.16
C ALA A 157 -7.86 23.61 11.42
N LEU A 158 -7.13 23.28 12.49
CA LEU A 158 -7.14 24.03 13.74
C LEU A 158 -6.60 25.46 13.57
N SER A 159 -5.52 25.63 12.80
CA SER A 159 -4.98 26.97 12.53
C SER A 159 -5.99 27.84 11.78
N ARG A 160 -6.70 27.29 10.79
CA ARG A 160 -7.76 28.02 10.07
C ARG A 160 -8.91 28.43 10.99
N LEU A 161 -9.37 27.52 11.85
CA LEU A 161 -10.44 27.84 12.81
C LEU A 161 -10.01 28.94 13.78
N LYS A 162 -8.76 28.89 14.24
CA LYS A 162 -8.17 29.92 15.11
C LYS A 162 -8.07 31.27 14.40
N ASP A 163 -7.62 31.29 13.15
CA ASP A 163 -7.54 32.51 12.32
C ASP A 163 -8.93 33.13 12.05
N GLU A 164 -9.97 32.29 12.00
CA GLU A 164 -11.38 32.72 11.90
C GLU A 164 -11.96 33.16 13.27
N GLY A 165 -11.17 33.18 14.34
CA GLY A 165 -11.54 33.68 15.66
C GLY A 165 -12.16 32.63 16.59
N MET A 166 -12.04 31.32 16.28
CA MET A 166 -12.52 30.26 17.15
C MET A 166 -11.63 30.11 18.39
N GLY A 167 -12.19 30.44 19.56
CA GLY A 167 -11.55 30.18 20.86
C GLY A 167 -11.77 28.74 21.35
N ALA A 168 -11.03 28.36 22.41
CA ALA A 168 -11.03 27.02 23.00
C ALA A 168 -12.44 26.51 23.38
N GLY A 169 -13.24 27.32 24.08
CA GLY A 169 -14.63 26.94 24.42
C GLY A 169 -15.58 26.83 23.22
N GLY A 170 -15.28 27.51 22.11
CA GLY A 170 -15.99 27.32 20.85
C GLY A 170 -15.66 25.96 20.22
N LEU A 171 -14.37 25.65 20.17
CA LEU A 171 -13.87 24.38 19.66
C LEU A 171 -14.34 23.19 20.51
N GLN A 172 -14.32 23.30 21.85
CA GLN A 172 -14.82 22.26 22.74
C GLN A 172 -16.27 21.86 22.43
N ARG A 173 -17.15 22.84 22.17
CA ARG A 173 -18.56 22.57 21.79
C ARG A 173 -18.68 21.82 20.47
N VAL A 174 -17.77 22.05 19.52
CA VAL A 174 -17.74 21.32 18.25
C VAL A 174 -17.29 19.88 18.50
N LEU A 175 -16.22 19.68 19.28
CA LEU A 175 -15.69 18.37 19.62
C LEU A 175 -16.71 17.52 20.39
N ASP A 176 -17.43 18.12 21.35
CA ASP A 176 -18.47 17.44 22.13
C ASP A 176 -19.62 16.89 21.25
N GLY A 177 -19.88 17.53 20.10
CA GLY A 177 -20.90 17.11 19.14
C GLY A 177 -20.37 16.27 17.96
N MET A 178 -19.05 16.05 17.88
CA MET A 178 -18.42 15.41 16.74
C MET A 178 -18.51 13.88 16.86
N ASN A 179 -19.05 13.22 15.83
CA ASN A 179 -18.99 11.78 15.67
C ASN A 179 -18.74 11.42 14.20
N VAL A 180 -17.70 10.62 13.97
CA VAL A 180 -17.31 10.09 12.65
C VAL A 180 -17.37 8.57 12.72
N GLY A 181 -18.42 8.02 12.10
CA GLY A 181 -18.61 6.57 11.96
C GLY A 181 -18.00 6.05 10.65
N LEU A 182 -16.99 5.19 10.74
CA LEU A 182 -16.35 4.52 9.60
C LEU A 182 -16.86 3.09 9.48
N VAL A 183 -17.62 2.80 8.43
CA VAL A 183 -18.21 1.47 8.20
C VAL A 183 -17.44 0.72 7.14
N LEU A 184 -16.83 -0.41 7.52
CA LEU A 184 -16.16 -1.30 6.58
C LEU A 184 -17.20 -2.11 5.80
N THR A 185 -17.09 -2.09 4.48
CA THR A 185 -17.89 -2.94 3.60
C THR A 185 -17.01 -4.03 3.00
N ALA A 186 -17.63 -5.14 2.61
CA ALA A 186 -16.94 -6.16 1.85
C ALA A 186 -16.66 -5.53 0.48
N HIS A 187 -15.40 -5.42 0.09
CA HIS A 187 -15.08 -4.94 -1.24
C HIS A 187 -15.44 -6.07 -2.22
N PRO A 188 -16.47 -5.91 -3.07
CA PRO A 188 -16.96 -6.98 -3.95
C PRO A 188 -15.90 -7.47 -4.94
N THR A 189 -14.81 -6.70 -5.09
CA THR A 189 -13.70 -6.93 -6.02
C THR A 189 -12.32 -6.88 -5.36
N GLU A 190 -12.13 -7.18 -4.06
CA GLU A 190 -10.77 -7.46 -3.56
C GLU A 190 -10.29 -8.83 -4.09
N ALA A 191 -10.13 -8.90 -5.40
CA ALA A 191 -9.71 -10.05 -6.18
C ALA A 191 -8.23 -10.35 -5.97
N LEU A 192 -7.45 -9.37 -5.49
CA LEU A 192 -6.03 -9.55 -5.20
C LEU A 192 -5.84 -10.60 -4.10
N ARG A 193 -5.12 -11.67 -4.45
CA ARG A 193 -4.72 -12.70 -3.48
C ARG A 193 -3.80 -12.11 -2.40
N ARG A 194 -3.87 -12.66 -1.18
CA ARG A 194 -2.98 -12.29 -0.05
C ARG A 194 -1.49 -12.43 -0.42
N SER A 195 -1.15 -13.39 -1.28
CA SER A 195 0.20 -13.54 -1.83
C SER A 195 0.65 -12.30 -2.60
N VAL A 196 -0.20 -11.73 -3.46
CA VAL A 196 0.09 -10.53 -4.25
C VAL A 196 0.24 -9.31 -3.34
N ARG A 197 -0.66 -9.13 -2.37
CA ARG A 197 -0.56 -8.02 -1.40
C ARG A 197 0.78 -8.03 -0.65
N ARG A 198 1.24 -9.20 -0.18
CA ARG A 198 2.55 -9.34 0.47
C ARG A 198 3.72 -8.99 -0.45
N LYS A 199 3.61 -9.25 -1.76
CA LYS A 199 4.61 -8.84 -2.75
C LYS A 199 4.65 -7.32 -2.89
N HIS A 200 3.48 -6.70 -2.96
CA HIS A 200 3.37 -5.24 -3.02
C HIS A 200 4.02 -4.57 -1.80
N GLU A 201 3.77 -5.10 -0.60
CA GLU A 201 4.39 -4.64 0.65
C GLU A 201 5.92 -4.75 0.59
N ARG A 202 6.46 -5.91 0.22
CA ARG A 202 7.92 -6.13 0.11
C ARG A 202 8.58 -5.23 -0.94
N ILE A 203 7.94 -5.02 -2.09
CA ILE A 203 8.42 -4.07 -3.11
C ILE A 203 8.46 -2.64 -2.53
N GLY A 204 7.42 -2.23 -1.80
CA GLY A 204 7.39 -0.94 -1.11
C GLY A 204 8.51 -0.78 -0.08
N GLU A 205 8.77 -1.80 0.74
CA GLU A 205 9.87 -1.82 1.70
C GLU A 205 11.25 -1.72 1.01
N MET A 206 11.43 -2.41 -0.11
CA MET A 206 12.66 -2.32 -0.90
C MET A 206 12.87 -0.92 -1.50
N LEU A 207 11.82 -0.29 -2.01
CA LEU A 207 11.88 1.12 -2.44
C LEU A 207 12.29 2.04 -1.28
N ALA A 208 11.82 1.75 -0.06
CA ALA A 208 12.23 2.48 1.13
C ALA A 208 13.71 2.28 1.49
N GLY A 209 14.21 1.05 1.36
CA GLY A 209 15.63 0.75 1.56
C GLY A 209 16.55 1.51 0.61
N LEU A 210 16.09 1.85 -0.61
CA LEU A 210 16.87 2.60 -1.60
C LEU A 210 17.06 4.09 -1.24
N GLU A 211 16.32 4.60 -0.26
CA GLU A 211 16.38 6.01 0.15
C GLU A 211 17.46 6.32 1.19
N SER A 212 18.04 5.28 1.82
CA SER A 212 19.05 5.49 2.86
C SER A 212 20.25 6.27 2.31
N PRO A 213 20.63 7.42 2.90
CA PRO A 213 21.78 8.21 2.46
C PRO A 213 23.11 7.46 2.59
N SER A 214 23.18 6.49 3.51
CA SER A 214 24.36 5.68 3.80
C SER A 214 24.44 4.38 3.00
N LEU A 215 23.53 4.17 2.04
CA LEU A 215 23.44 2.92 1.29
C LEU A 215 24.69 2.68 0.44
N THR A 216 25.41 1.60 0.70
CA THR A 216 26.58 1.24 -0.10
C THR A 216 26.18 0.74 -1.49
N ARG A 217 27.10 0.80 -2.46
CA ARG A 217 26.88 0.24 -3.82
C ARG A 217 26.46 -1.24 -3.78
N LYS A 218 27.03 -2.03 -2.87
CA LYS A 218 26.74 -3.46 -2.72
C LYS A 218 25.35 -3.71 -2.14
N GLU A 219 24.86 -2.84 -1.26
CA GLU A 219 23.51 -2.94 -0.69
C GLU A 219 22.47 -2.49 -1.70
N ARG A 220 22.70 -1.36 -2.39
CA ARG A 220 21.85 -0.91 -3.50
C ARG A 220 21.64 -2.03 -4.52
N ARG A 221 22.74 -2.65 -4.98
CA ARG A 221 22.67 -3.78 -5.92
C ARG A 221 21.84 -4.94 -5.38
N ARG A 222 22.01 -5.31 -4.11
CA ARG A 222 21.22 -6.40 -3.48
C ARG A 222 19.73 -6.07 -3.43
N ILE A 223 19.36 -4.81 -3.19
CA ILE A 223 17.96 -4.39 -3.20
C ILE A 223 17.40 -4.43 -4.63
N GLU A 224 18.16 -3.98 -5.63
CA GLU A 224 17.75 -4.06 -7.05
C GLU A 224 17.59 -5.52 -7.52
N GLU A 225 18.48 -6.43 -7.09
CA GLU A 225 18.35 -7.88 -7.31
C GLU A 225 17.09 -8.44 -6.63
N GLY A 226 16.82 -8.05 -5.38
CA GLY A 226 15.60 -8.45 -4.67
C GLY A 226 14.31 -7.92 -5.32
N LEU A 227 14.34 -6.70 -5.88
CA LEU A 227 13.22 -6.14 -6.64
C LEU A 227 12.93 -6.98 -7.89
N ALA A 228 13.96 -7.37 -8.64
CA ALA A 228 13.79 -8.21 -9.82
C ALA A 228 13.24 -9.60 -9.45
N GLU A 229 13.72 -10.19 -8.36
CA GLU A 229 13.19 -11.46 -7.84
C GLU A 229 11.69 -11.34 -7.49
N GLU A 230 11.29 -10.36 -6.69
CA GLU A 230 9.88 -10.21 -6.30
C GLU A 230 8.98 -9.85 -7.49
N ILE A 231 9.46 -9.03 -8.43
CA ILE A 231 8.71 -8.70 -9.65
C ILE A 231 8.58 -9.93 -10.56
N THR A 232 9.60 -10.77 -10.66
CA THR A 232 9.52 -12.06 -11.40
C THR A 232 8.48 -12.97 -10.76
N VAL A 233 8.48 -13.09 -9.44
CA VAL A 233 7.51 -13.96 -8.76
C VAL A 233 6.10 -13.34 -8.84
N LEU A 234 5.97 -12.00 -8.82
CA LEU A 234 4.71 -11.32 -9.08
C LEU A 234 4.20 -11.63 -10.50
N TRP A 235 5.06 -11.52 -11.52
CA TRP A 235 4.77 -11.90 -12.91
C TRP A 235 4.26 -13.33 -13.03
N GLN A 236 4.79 -14.27 -12.25
CA GLN A 236 4.38 -15.68 -12.27
C GLN A 236 3.19 -16.01 -11.34
N THR A 237 2.70 -15.05 -10.56
CA THR A 237 1.60 -15.28 -9.61
C THR A 237 0.27 -14.89 -10.21
N ASP A 238 -0.69 -15.82 -10.30
CA ASP A 238 -2.06 -15.50 -10.68
C ASP A 238 -2.69 -14.52 -9.67
N GLU A 239 -3.16 -13.39 -10.18
CA GLU A 239 -3.59 -12.24 -9.38
C GLU A 239 -5.03 -12.37 -8.92
N LEU A 240 -5.85 -13.02 -9.74
CA LEU A 240 -7.28 -13.16 -9.51
C LEU A 240 -7.56 -14.40 -8.66
N ARG A 241 -8.50 -14.26 -7.74
CA ARG A 241 -9.08 -15.42 -7.06
C ARG A 241 -9.96 -16.18 -8.05
N VAL A 242 -9.64 -17.45 -8.30
CA VAL A 242 -10.46 -18.36 -9.11
C VAL A 242 -11.77 -18.73 -8.39
N ARG A 243 -11.82 -18.61 -7.05
CA ARG A 243 -13.01 -18.90 -6.24
C ARG A 243 -13.38 -17.71 -5.35
N ARG A 244 -14.68 -17.41 -5.30
CA ARG A 244 -15.24 -16.42 -4.37
C ARG A 244 -14.94 -16.85 -2.93
N PRO A 245 -14.50 -15.94 -2.04
CA PRO A 245 -14.28 -16.27 -0.64
C PRO A 245 -15.61 -16.65 0.03
N GLU A 246 -15.55 -17.52 1.04
CA GLU A 246 -16.69 -17.75 1.92
C GLU A 246 -16.94 -16.51 2.79
N VAL A 247 -18.20 -16.24 3.17
CA VAL A 247 -18.57 -15.07 3.99
C VAL A 247 -17.77 -15.03 5.30
N ALA A 248 -17.56 -16.19 5.95
CA ALA A 248 -16.72 -16.28 7.14
C ALA A 248 -15.28 -15.80 6.90
N GLN A 249 -14.69 -16.14 5.76
CA GLN A 249 -13.35 -15.68 5.38
C GLN A 249 -13.31 -14.18 5.08
N GLU A 250 -14.41 -13.60 4.58
CA GLU A 250 -14.52 -12.14 4.40
C GLU A 250 -14.60 -11.40 5.74
N ILE A 251 -15.34 -11.96 6.71
CA ILE A 251 -15.37 -11.42 8.08
C ILE A 251 -13.97 -11.45 8.69
N GLU A 252 -13.29 -12.61 8.68
CA GLU A 252 -11.93 -12.75 9.20
C GLU A 252 -10.95 -11.79 8.51
N ARG A 253 -11.04 -11.66 7.18
CA ARG A 253 -10.21 -10.71 6.42
C ARG A 253 -10.46 -9.26 6.84
N THR A 254 -11.71 -8.89 7.04
CA THR A 254 -12.10 -7.56 7.50
C THR A 254 -11.51 -7.27 8.89
N LEU A 255 -11.55 -8.27 9.78
CA LEU A 255 -10.98 -8.16 11.13
C LEU A 255 -9.46 -7.98 11.14
N LEU A 256 -8.73 -8.47 10.14
CA LEU A 256 -7.29 -8.19 10.02
C LEU A 256 -7.00 -6.69 9.83
N PHE A 257 -7.92 -5.94 9.20
CA PHE A 257 -7.77 -4.48 9.11
C PHE A 257 -8.05 -3.79 10.45
N PHE A 258 -8.96 -4.34 11.25
CA PHE A 258 -9.17 -3.84 12.61
C PHE A 258 -7.93 -4.04 13.48
N ASP A 259 -7.39 -5.26 13.49
CA ASP A 259 -6.27 -5.61 14.36
C ASP A 259 -4.96 -4.93 13.95
N HIS A 260 -4.58 -4.93 12.66
CA HIS A 260 -3.21 -4.56 12.30
C HIS A 260 -2.98 -3.10 11.86
N PRO A 261 -3.85 -2.44 11.07
CA PRO A 261 -3.72 -0.99 10.87
C PRO A 261 -4.68 -0.13 11.69
N LEU A 262 -5.97 -0.45 11.79
CA LEU A 262 -6.97 0.55 12.20
C LEU A 262 -6.87 0.96 13.66
N VAL A 263 -6.74 0.02 14.61
CA VAL A 263 -6.63 0.41 16.03
C VAL A 263 -5.37 1.23 16.27
N SER A 264 -4.23 0.81 15.73
CA SER A 264 -2.96 1.55 15.88
C SER A 264 -3.03 2.94 15.24
N ALA A 265 -3.52 3.03 14.00
CA ALA A 265 -3.70 4.31 13.31
C ALA A 265 -4.71 5.22 14.01
N THR A 266 -5.75 4.66 14.63
CA THR A 266 -6.71 5.43 15.44
C THR A 266 -6.02 6.04 16.65
N LEU A 267 -5.21 5.25 17.37
CA LEU A 267 -4.48 5.76 18.53
C LEU A 267 -3.45 6.83 18.14
N GLU A 268 -2.77 6.66 17.01
CA GLU A 268 -1.85 7.66 16.46
C GLU A 268 -2.58 8.95 16.07
N ALA A 269 -3.72 8.85 15.39
CA ALA A 269 -4.53 10.01 15.00
C ALA A 269 -5.09 10.78 16.21
N TYR A 270 -5.50 10.07 17.27
CA TYR A 270 -5.92 10.72 18.52
C TYR A 270 -4.77 11.48 19.17
N ARG A 271 -3.58 10.87 19.25
CA ARG A 271 -2.39 11.54 19.80
C ARG A 271 -2.01 12.77 19.01
N GLU A 272 -1.94 12.66 17.68
CA GLU A 272 -1.64 13.80 16.80
C GLU A 272 -2.65 14.94 17.03
N PHE A 273 -3.94 14.63 17.14
CA PHE A 273 -4.96 15.64 17.37
C PHE A 273 -4.83 16.25 18.78
N GLU A 274 -4.65 15.46 19.82
CA GLU A 274 -4.44 15.96 21.19
C GLU A 274 -3.18 16.83 21.31
N ASP A 275 -2.08 16.44 20.67
CA ASP A 275 -0.84 17.21 20.63
C ASP A 275 -1.05 18.56 19.93
N GLU A 276 -1.78 18.58 18.80
CA GLU A 276 -2.12 19.81 18.08
C GLU A 276 -3.07 20.72 18.87
N LEU A 277 -4.04 20.15 19.60
CA LEU A 277 -4.91 20.91 20.51
C LEU A 277 -4.08 21.58 21.61
N ALA A 278 -3.15 20.84 22.23
CA ALA A 278 -2.28 21.36 23.28
C ALA A 278 -1.34 22.45 22.74
N ALA A 279 -0.77 22.25 21.55
CA ALA A 279 0.14 23.21 20.93
C ALA A 279 -0.55 24.51 20.53
N GLN A 280 -1.77 24.43 19.95
CA GLN A 280 -2.46 25.61 19.43
C GLN A 280 -3.32 26.32 20.49
N PHE A 281 -3.74 25.63 21.55
CA PHE A 281 -4.52 26.16 22.67
C PHE A 281 -3.88 25.83 24.03
N PRO A 282 -2.69 26.40 24.34
CA PRO A 282 -1.93 26.04 25.55
C PRO A 282 -2.54 26.56 26.87
N GLU A 283 -3.32 27.64 26.82
CA GLU A 283 -3.94 28.23 28.00
C GLU A 283 -5.21 27.48 28.45
N GLU A 284 -5.95 26.95 27.47
CA GLU A 284 -7.18 26.18 27.69
C GLU A 284 -7.28 25.10 26.60
N THR A 285 -6.69 23.94 26.86
CA THR A 285 -6.64 22.84 25.88
C THR A 285 -7.98 22.11 25.81
N PRO A 286 -8.68 22.12 24.66
CA PRO A 286 -9.92 21.35 24.50
C PRO A 286 -9.64 19.85 24.59
N ARG A 287 -10.62 19.10 25.11
CA ARG A 287 -10.58 17.63 25.15
C ARG A 287 -11.26 17.06 23.92
N LEU A 288 -10.55 16.19 23.21
CA LEU A 288 -11.05 15.54 22.01
C LEU A 288 -12.28 14.64 22.28
N GLY A 289 -12.28 13.89 23.37
CA GLY A 289 -13.37 12.94 23.66
C GLY A 289 -13.38 11.77 22.67
N ARG A 290 -14.50 11.03 22.57
CA ARG A 290 -14.64 9.90 21.62
C ARG A 290 -15.35 10.39 20.35
N VAL A 291 -14.58 10.70 19.32
CA VAL A 291 -15.10 11.23 18.04
C VAL A 291 -15.08 10.24 16.89
N LEU A 292 -14.39 9.10 17.03
CA LEU A 292 -14.31 8.06 16.00
C LEU A 292 -15.01 6.78 16.46
N GLU A 293 -15.85 6.23 15.59
CA GLU A 293 -16.52 4.94 15.76
C GLU A 293 -16.34 4.09 14.50
N PHE A 294 -16.28 2.77 14.66
CA PHE A 294 -16.12 1.85 13.54
C PHE A 294 -17.27 0.85 13.50
N GLY A 295 -17.77 0.59 12.29
CA GLY A 295 -18.76 -0.44 12.00
C GLY A 295 -18.29 -1.39 10.90
N SER A 296 -19.04 -2.47 10.68
CA SER A 296 -18.82 -3.39 9.57
C SER A 296 -20.16 -3.89 9.04
N TRP A 297 -20.32 -3.90 7.72
CA TRP A 297 -21.42 -4.58 7.04
C TRP A 297 -21.08 -6.04 6.69
N VAL A 298 -19.81 -6.43 6.80
CA VAL A 298 -19.34 -7.77 6.40
C VAL A 298 -19.90 -8.83 7.35
N GLY A 299 -20.69 -9.75 6.79
CA GLY A 299 -21.37 -10.80 7.55
C GLY A 299 -22.73 -10.39 8.13
N GLY A 300 -23.16 -9.15 7.95
CA GLY A 300 -24.48 -8.65 8.37
C GLY A 300 -25.36 -8.13 7.23
N ASP A 301 -24.76 -7.61 6.17
CA ASP A 301 -25.50 -7.13 4.99
C ASP A 301 -25.98 -8.31 4.12
N GLN A 302 -27.30 -8.47 4.04
CA GLN A 302 -27.98 -9.52 3.28
C GLN A 302 -28.50 -9.04 1.93
N ASP A 303 -28.40 -7.73 1.64
CA ASP A 303 -28.99 -7.18 0.43
C ASP A 303 -28.34 -7.75 -0.84
N GLY A 304 -29.15 -8.43 -1.66
CA GLY A 304 -28.68 -9.07 -2.90
C GLY A 304 -27.65 -10.19 -2.74
N ASN A 305 -27.37 -10.68 -1.51
CA ASN A 305 -26.33 -11.68 -1.27
C ASN A 305 -26.89 -12.98 -0.65
N PRO A 306 -27.20 -14.01 -1.45
CA PRO A 306 -27.81 -15.25 -0.95
C PRO A 306 -26.88 -16.09 -0.06
N PHE A 307 -25.59 -15.73 0.02
CA PHE A 307 -24.60 -16.46 0.82
C PHE A 307 -24.51 -15.95 2.26
N VAL A 308 -25.15 -14.81 2.60
CA VAL A 308 -25.16 -14.27 3.97
C VAL A 308 -26.40 -14.79 4.70
N GLU A 309 -26.28 -15.99 5.25
CA GLU A 309 -27.36 -16.63 6.01
C GLU A 309 -27.53 -16.02 7.42
N PRO A 310 -28.72 -16.11 8.05
CA PRO A 310 -28.95 -15.57 9.39
C PRO A 310 -27.92 -15.97 10.47
N PRO A 311 -27.36 -17.20 10.51
CA PRO A 311 -26.32 -17.53 11.49
C PRO A 311 -25.03 -16.73 11.34
N MET A 312 -24.77 -16.12 10.17
CA MET A 312 -23.53 -15.39 9.90
C MET A 312 -23.36 -14.15 10.78
N ILE A 313 -24.46 -13.50 11.21
CA ILE A 313 -24.36 -12.37 12.14
C ILE A 313 -23.76 -12.80 13.49
N ASN A 314 -24.11 -14.00 13.97
CA ASN A 314 -23.56 -14.54 15.21
C ASN A 314 -22.08 -14.88 15.05
N THR A 315 -21.70 -15.43 13.90
CA THR A 315 -20.29 -15.65 13.54
C THR A 315 -19.52 -14.33 13.52
N ALA A 316 -20.05 -13.30 12.86
CA ALA A 316 -19.44 -11.98 12.79
C ALA A 316 -19.24 -11.38 14.18
N LEU A 317 -20.29 -11.30 14.99
CA LEU A 317 -20.23 -10.78 16.36
C LEU A 317 -19.25 -11.58 17.23
N GLY A 318 -19.25 -12.91 17.10
CA GLY A 318 -18.34 -13.79 17.83
C GLY A 318 -16.87 -13.55 17.47
N LEU A 319 -16.56 -13.41 16.18
CA LEU A 319 -15.21 -13.13 15.71
C LEU A 319 -14.74 -11.72 16.08
N HIS A 320 -15.60 -10.69 15.98
CA HIS A 320 -15.32 -9.34 16.45
C HIS A 320 -14.99 -9.33 17.95
N ARG A 321 -15.80 -10.00 18.77
CA ARG A 321 -15.58 -10.09 20.23
C ARG A 321 -14.28 -10.83 20.54
N ARG A 322 -13.98 -11.92 19.84
CA ARG A 322 -12.74 -12.68 20.04
C ARG A 322 -11.53 -11.80 19.76
N MET A 323 -11.49 -11.16 18.60
CA MET A 323 -10.39 -10.30 18.15
C MET A 323 -10.08 -9.20 19.18
N ILE A 324 -11.09 -8.46 19.66
CA ILE A 324 -10.84 -7.36 20.60
C ILE A 324 -10.38 -7.85 21.98
N VAL A 325 -10.91 -8.98 22.46
CA VAL A 325 -10.48 -9.59 23.73
C VAL A 325 -9.04 -10.08 23.63
N GLU A 326 -8.67 -10.79 22.56
CA GLU A 326 -7.30 -11.26 22.33
C GLU A 326 -6.31 -10.09 22.29
N ARG A 327 -6.67 -8.99 21.62
CA ARG A 327 -5.85 -7.77 21.57
C ARG A 327 -5.66 -7.13 22.95
N HIS A 328 -6.73 -7.01 23.74
CA HIS A 328 -6.62 -6.45 25.09
C HIS A 328 -5.80 -7.34 26.01
N LEU A 329 -5.95 -8.66 25.93
CA LEU A 329 -5.13 -9.60 26.68
C LEU A 329 -3.65 -9.46 26.31
N ALA A 330 -3.31 -9.37 25.02
CA ALA A 330 -1.94 -9.14 24.58
C ALA A 330 -1.36 -7.82 25.13
N SER A 331 -2.18 -6.76 25.13
CA SER A 331 -1.78 -5.44 25.67
C SER A 331 -1.54 -5.47 27.17
N VAL A 332 -2.42 -6.13 27.93
CA VAL A 332 -2.26 -6.30 29.39
C VAL A 332 -1.02 -7.13 29.71
N SER A 333 -0.80 -8.24 29.00
CA SER A 333 0.40 -9.05 29.17
C SER A 333 1.67 -8.24 28.94
N TRP A 334 1.71 -7.43 27.87
CA TRP A 334 2.84 -6.54 27.61
C TRP A 334 3.03 -5.51 28.72
N LEU A 335 1.95 -4.90 29.24
CA LEU A 335 2.01 -3.95 30.35
C LEU A 335 2.52 -4.58 31.64
N VAL A 336 2.11 -5.82 31.95
CA VAL A 336 2.59 -6.55 33.13
C VAL A 336 4.11 -6.74 33.08
N ASP A 337 4.65 -7.08 31.91
CA ASP A 337 6.09 -7.24 31.73
C ASP A 337 6.83 -5.89 31.71
N HIS A 338 6.22 -4.86 31.14
CA HIS A 338 6.86 -3.55 30.96
C HIS A 338 6.83 -2.69 32.25
N MET A 339 5.73 -2.71 32.99
CA MET A 339 5.51 -1.90 34.19
C MET A 339 6.15 -2.55 35.43
N SER A 340 7.47 -2.42 35.52
CA SER A 340 8.32 -2.99 36.57
C SER A 340 8.52 -2.09 37.81
N GLN A 341 7.75 -1.00 37.92
CA GLN A 341 7.93 0.01 38.95
C GLN A 341 7.79 -0.58 40.36
N SER A 342 8.76 -0.28 41.23
CA SER A 342 8.76 -0.75 42.61
C SER A 342 8.06 0.23 43.55
N ARG A 343 7.17 -0.29 44.40
CA ARG A 343 6.56 0.48 45.51
C ARG A 343 7.58 1.05 46.50
N ARG A 344 8.84 0.58 46.48
CA ARG A 344 9.94 1.14 47.29
C ARG A 344 10.50 2.44 46.71
N LEU A 345 10.44 2.62 45.39
CA LEU A 345 11.06 3.74 44.67
C LEU A 345 10.04 4.78 44.19
N THR A 346 8.78 4.38 43.96
CA THR A 346 7.70 5.27 43.55
C THR A 346 6.40 4.93 44.26
N GLY A 347 5.63 5.95 44.62
CA GLY A 347 4.34 5.81 45.29
C GLY A 347 3.24 5.33 44.33
N VAL A 348 2.17 4.77 44.88
CA VAL A 348 0.95 4.44 44.13
C VAL A 348 -0.09 5.49 44.48
N SER A 349 -0.71 6.12 43.47
CA SER A 349 -1.80 7.06 43.73
C SER A 349 -3.00 6.33 44.32
N GLY A 350 -3.74 6.95 45.25
CA GLY A 350 -4.90 6.34 45.91
C GLY A 350 -6.15 6.19 45.02
N LYS A 351 -6.07 6.54 43.74
CA LYS A 351 -7.14 6.34 42.75
C LYS A 351 -6.86 5.04 42.01
N LEU A 352 -7.61 3.98 42.34
CA LEU A 352 -7.80 2.79 41.50
C LEU A 352 -9.26 2.71 41.12
#